data_AF-A0A7K2MR98-F1
#
_entry.id   AF-A0A7K2MR98-F1
#
_cell.length_a   1.000
_cell.length_b   1.000
_cell.length_c   1.000
_cell.angle_alpha   90.00
_cell.angle_beta   90.00
_cell.angle_gamma   90.00
#
_symmetry.space_group_name_H-M   'P 1'
#
loop_
_entity.id
_entity.type
_entity.pdbx_description
1 polymer ?
#
loop_
_entity_poly.entity_id
_entity_poly.type
_entity_poly.pdbx_seq_one_letter_code
_entity_poly.pdbx_strand_id
1 'polypeptide(L)'
;MELVTDETAFAELAPEWGRLYGRCAAATPFQSHAWLRSWWCSYGSPGRLRVVLAREGGEPVAAAPLMLVRRPVPALVPLGGAISDYGDVLLDDERGPDAVAALAAGLAA
;
A
#
# COMPACT_ATOMS: atom_id res chain seq x y z
N MET A 1 7.90 10.31 3.53
CA MET A 1 7.49 8.93 3.84
C MET A 1 6.46 8.97 4.94
N GLU A 2 5.39 8.21 4.79
CA GLU A 2 4.24 8.20 5.68
C GLU A 2 3.81 6.76 5.94
N LEU A 3 3.51 6.43 7.20
CA LEU A 3 2.92 5.15 7.59
C LEU A 3 1.49 5.40 8.04
N VAL A 4 0.53 4.86 7.30
CA VAL A 4 -0.89 4.92 7.62
C VAL A 4 -1.30 3.62 8.32
N THR A 5 -1.69 3.75 9.59
CA THR A 5 -2.19 2.64 10.42
C THR A 5 -3.64 2.79 10.84
N ASP A 6 -4.22 3.97 10.63
CA ASP A 6 -5.61 4.27 10.92
C ASP A 6 -6.49 3.96 9.70
N GLU A 7 -7.66 3.39 9.97
CA GLU A 7 -8.57 2.90 8.93
C GLU A 7 -9.34 4.04 8.24
N THR A 8 -9.60 5.14 8.96
CA THR A 8 -10.25 6.33 8.41
C THR A 8 -9.28 7.05 7.48
N ALA A 9 -8.04 7.26 7.93
CA ALA A 9 -6.97 7.81 7.10
C ALA A 9 -6.75 6.96 5.85
N PHE A 10 -6.76 5.63 5.96
CA PHE A 10 -6.67 4.76 4.80
C PHE A 10 -7.84 4.93 3.83
N ALA A 11 -9.07 5.10 4.33
CA ALA A 11 -10.23 5.37 3.48
C ALA A 11 -10.12 6.72 2.73
N GLU A 12 -9.58 7.75 3.39
CA GLU A 12 -9.41 9.09 2.82
C GLU A 12 -8.36 9.15 1.70
N LEU A 13 -7.44 8.18 1.64
CA LEU A 13 -6.45 8.09 0.55
C LEU A 13 -7.05 7.77 -0.82
N ALA A 14 -8.32 7.38 -0.92
CA ALA A 14 -8.93 6.91 -2.17
C ALA A 14 -8.64 7.81 -3.40
N PRO A 15 -8.78 9.15 -3.32
CA PRO A 15 -8.54 10.01 -4.48
C PRO A 15 -7.07 10.05 -4.91
N GLU A 16 -6.14 10.09 -3.96
CA GLU A 16 -4.69 10.16 -4.25
C GLU A 16 -4.16 8.80 -4.72
N TRP A 17 -4.66 7.72 -4.11
CA TRP A 17 -4.40 6.35 -4.53
C TRP A 17 -4.85 6.12 -5.97
N GLY A 18 -6.04 6.63 -6.35
CA GLY A 18 -6.53 6.55 -7.72
C GLY A 18 -5.60 7.22 -8.73
N ARG A 19 -5.00 8.38 -8.37
CA ARG A 19 -4.01 9.05 -9.22
C ARG A 19 -2.74 8.21 -9.36
N LEU A 20 -2.20 7.69 -8.25
CA LEU A 20 -1.00 6.84 -8.27
C LEU A 20 -1.25 5.56 -9.07
N TYR A 21 -2.39 4.91 -8.85
CA TYR A 21 -2.82 3.72 -9.58
C TYR A 21 -2.85 3.96 -11.10
N GLY A 22 -3.36 5.12 -11.54
CA GLY A 22 -3.40 5.49 -12.96
C GLY A 22 -2.03 5.75 -13.59
N ARG A 23 -0.98 5.98 -12.79
CA ARG A 23 0.41 6.19 -13.24
C ARG A 23 1.29 4.95 -13.10
N CYS A 24 0.73 3.83 -12.66
CA CYS A 24 1.43 2.56 -12.51
C CYS A 24 0.95 1.60 -13.59
N ALA A 25 1.74 1.41 -14.66
CA ALA A 25 1.39 0.56 -15.79
C ALA A 25 1.29 -0.93 -15.40
N ALA A 26 2.00 -1.33 -14.36
CA ALA A 26 1.95 -2.69 -13.81
C ALA A 26 0.76 -2.92 -12.87
N ALA A 27 -0.04 -1.89 -12.55
CA ALA A 27 -1.13 -2.03 -11.59
C ALA A 27 -2.21 -2.99 -12.12
N THR A 28 -2.58 -3.95 -11.27
CA THR A 28 -3.74 -4.81 -11.50
C THR A 28 -4.92 -4.32 -10.65
N PRO A 29 -6.17 -4.73 -10.94
CA PRO A 29 -7.33 -4.36 -10.14
C PRO A 29 -7.18 -4.66 -8.63
N PHE A 30 -6.31 -5.61 -8.27
CA PHE A 30 -6.03 -5.98 -6.88
C PHE A 30 -5.24 -4.92 -6.10
N GLN A 31 -4.60 -3.96 -6.78
CA GLN A 31 -4.00 -2.79 -6.16
C GLN A 31 -4.94 -1.57 -6.15
N SER A 32 -6.18 -1.69 -6.64
CA SER A 32 -7.14 -0.59 -6.57
C SER A 32 -7.53 -0.33 -5.10
N HIS A 33 -7.70 0.95 -4.74
CA HIS A 33 -8.08 1.32 -3.38
C HIS A 33 -9.38 0.65 -2.95
N ALA A 34 -10.38 0.61 -3.84
CA ALA A 34 -11.67 -0.01 -3.57
C ALA A 34 -11.54 -1.50 -3.22
N TRP A 35 -10.71 -2.24 -3.97
CA TRP A 35 -10.44 -3.65 -3.68
C TRP A 35 -9.74 -3.82 -2.32
N LEU A 36 -8.65 -3.09 -2.09
CA LEU A 36 -7.85 -3.18 -0.87
C LEU A 36 -8.66 -2.81 0.38
N ARG A 37 -9.49 -1.76 0.30
CA ARG A 37 -10.41 -1.36 1.38
C ARG A 37 -11.47 -2.41 1.62
N SER A 38 -12.08 -2.95 0.56
CA SER A 38 -13.08 -4.02 0.69
C SER A 38 -12.46 -5.24 1.38
N TRP A 39 -11.27 -5.65 0.94
CA TRP A 39 -10.55 -6.77 1.54
C TRP A 39 -10.23 -6.50 3.01
N TRP A 40 -9.73 -5.30 3.35
CA TRP A 40 -9.44 -4.92 4.73
C TRP A 40 -10.69 -4.98 5.62
N CYS A 41 -11.82 -4.44 5.16
CA CYS A 41 -13.06 -4.47 5.93
C CYS A 41 -13.57 -5.90 6.19
N SER A 42 -13.30 -6.84 5.28
CA SER A 42 -13.76 -8.23 5.41
C SER A 42 -12.78 -9.14 6.16
N TYR A 43 -11.47 -8.95 5.97
CA TYR A 43 -10.44 -9.90 6.40
C TYR A 43 -9.35 -9.26 7.27
N GLY A 44 -9.29 -7.94 7.33
CA GLY A 44 -8.36 -7.20 8.18
C GLY A 44 -8.61 -7.46 9.66
N SER A 45 -7.66 -7.06 10.49
CA SER A 45 -7.84 -7.05 11.94
C SER A 45 -7.42 -5.70 12.49
N PRO A 46 -8.24 -5.07 13.35
CA PRO A 46 -7.94 -3.76 13.92
C PRO A 46 -6.52 -3.68 14.50
N GLY A 47 -5.86 -2.54 14.27
CA GLY A 47 -4.49 -2.26 14.72
C GLY A 47 -3.37 -2.92 13.89
N ARG A 48 -3.71 -3.70 12.85
CA ARG A 48 -2.72 -4.39 12.00
C ARG A 48 -2.45 -3.69 10.67
N LEU A 49 -3.18 -2.64 10.31
CA LEU A 49 -3.01 -1.95 9.04
C LEU A 49 -1.64 -1.27 8.98
N ARG A 50 -0.90 -1.48 7.89
CA ARG A 50 0.43 -0.90 7.66
C ARG A 50 0.55 -0.49 6.20
N VAL A 51 -0.01 0.65 5.85
CA VAL A 51 0.09 1.19 4.50
C VAL A 51 1.25 2.17 4.46
N VAL A 52 2.31 1.84 3.72
CA VAL A 52 3.49 2.69 3.58
C VAL A 52 3.36 3.53 2.31
N LEU A 53 3.53 4.84 2.43
CA LEU A 53 3.48 5.79 1.32
C LEU A 53 4.81 6.53 1.20
N ALA A 54 5.36 6.54 -0.01
CA ALA A 54 6.38 7.50 -0.41
C ALA A 54 5.68 8.71 -1.06
N ARG A 55 6.07 9.91 -0.64
CA ARG A 55 5.53 11.16 -1.15
C ARG A 55 6.65 12.06 -1.63
N GLU A 56 6.40 12.76 -2.72
CA GLU A 56 7.28 13.80 -3.25
C GLU A 56 6.43 15.04 -3.59
N GLY A 57 6.81 16.21 -3.08
CA GLY A 57 6.02 17.44 -3.27
C GLY A 57 4.58 17.36 -2.75
N GLY A 58 4.30 16.45 -1.81
CA GLY A 58 2.96 16.21 -1.26
C GLY A 58 2.16 15.13 -1.99
N GLU A 59 2.55 14.70 -3.18
CA GLU A 59 1.84 13.66 -3.95
C GLU A 59 2.43 12.26 -3.70
N PRO A 60 1.60 11.20 -3.61
CA PRO A 60 2.09 9.84 -3.53
C PRO A 60 2.80 9.41 -4.81
N VAL A 61 4.01 8.89 -4.67
CA VAL A 61 4.84 8.33 -5.76
C VAL A 61 5.07 6.82 -5.60
N ALA A 62 4.81 6.27 -4.42
CA ALA A 62 4.79 4.83 -4.20
C ALA A 62 3.87 4.47 -3.03
N ALA A 63 3.28 3.26 -3.06
CA ALA A 63 2.47 2.74 -1.99
C ALA A 63 2.67 1.22 -1.81
N ALA A 64 2.90 0.79 -0.57
CA ALA A 64 2.85 -0.62 -0.19
C ALA A 64 1.63 -0.88 0.72
N PRO A 65 0.56 -1.51 0.21
CA PRO A 65 -0.59 -1.88 1.02
C PRO A 65 -0.29 -3.15 1.83
N LEU A 66 0.06 -3.01 3.11
CA LEU A 66 0.45 -4.14 3.95
C LEU A 66 -0.41 -4.26 5.21
N MET A 67 -0.32 -5.42 5.85
CA MET A 67 -0.76 -5.64 7.21
C MET A 67 0.29 -6.39 8.02
N LEU A 68 0.29 -6.14 9.33
CA LEU A 68 1.11 -6.86 10.30
C LEU A 68 0.48 -8.22 10.61
N VAL A 69 1.22 -9.30 10.41
CA VAL A 69 0.92 -10.62 10.99
C VAL A 69 1.96 -10.97 12.04
N ARG A 70 1.65 -11.92 12.92
CA ARG A 70 2.52 -12.27 14.06
C ARG A 70 2.72 -13.78 14.20
N ARG A 71 3.37 -14.50 13.26
CA ARG A 71 3.64 -15.96 13.45
C ARG A 71 4.80 -16.51 12.61
N PRO A 72 5.75 -17.27 13.21
CA PRO A 72 6.18 -17.22 14.62
C PRO A 72 6.88 -15.90 14.99
N VAL A 73 7.29 -15.13 13.99
CA VAL A 73 7.83 -13.78 14.11
C VAL A 73 6.88 -12.75 13.48
N PRO A 74 6.90 -11.48 13.91
CA PRO A 74 6.17 -10.42 13.21
C PRO A 74 6.62 -10.30 11.75
N ALA A 75 5.67 -10.13 10.85
CA ALA A 75 5.94 -9.90 9.43
C ALA A 75 4.92 -8.95 8.83
N LEU A 76 5.32 -8.21 7.80
CA LEU A 76 4.41 -7.46 6.94
C LEU A 76 4.05 -8.34 5.75
N VAL A 77 2.75 -8.42 5.46
CA VAL A 77 2.22 -9.15 4.31
C VAL A 77 1.31 -8.25 3.48
N PRO A 78 1.22 -8.43 2.15
CA PRO A 78 0.31 -7.66 1.32
C PRO A 78 -1.14 -7.79 1.76
N LEU A 79 -1.88 -6.67 1.72
CA LEU A 79 -3.33 -6.69 1.73
C LEU A 79 -3.81 -7.44 0.46
N GLY A 80 -4.81 -8.30 0.61
CA GLY A 80 -5.23 -9.21 -0.47
C GLY A 80 -4.56 -10.59 -0.42
N GLY A 81 -3.57 -10.79 0.47
CA GLY A 81 -2.91 -12.08 0.65
C GLY A 81 -3.88 -13.22 0.99
N ALA A 82 -3.55 -14.43 0.52
CA ALA A 82 -4.36 -15.66 0.55
C ALA A 82 -5.60 -15.70 -0.36
N ILE A 83 -5.99 -14.58 -1.00
CA ILE A 83 -7.17 -14.52 -1.88
C ILE A 83 -6.81 -14.01 -3.29
N SER A 84 -5.76 -13.21 -3.43
CA SER A 84 -5.23 -12.74 -4.72
C SER A 84 -3.82 -13.26 -4.98
N ASP A 85 -3.55 -13.62 -6.23
CA ASP A 85 -2.22 -14.00 -6.74
C ASP A 85 -1.33 -12.78 -7.04
N TYR A 86 -1.87 -11.56 -6.96
CA TYR A 86 -1.16 -10.32 -7.25
C TYR A 86 -1.18 -9.40 -6.03
N GLY A 87 -0.15 -9.52 -5.18
CA GLY A 87 0.10 -8.65 -4.03
C GLY A 87 1.39 -7.87 -4.23
N ASP A 88 1.36 -6.85 -5.08
CA ASP A 88 2.52 -5.98 -5.36
C ASP A 88 2.29 -4.54 -4.88
N VAL A 89 3.37 -3.77 -4.85
CA VAL A 89 3.37 -2.33 -4.53
C VAL A 89 2.90 -1.52 -5.73
N LEU A 90 2.38 -0.32 -5.48
CA LEU A 90 2.16 0.68 -6.53
C LEU A 90 3.38 1.59 -6.61
N LEU A 91 3.84 1.85 -7.82
CA LEU A 91 4.97 2.72 -8.12
C LEU A 91 4.59 3.65 -9.26
N ASP A 92 4.97 4.92 -9.12
CA ASP A 92 4.88 5.89 -10.20
C ASP A 92 6.01 5.62 -11.20
N ASP A 93 5.65 5.16 -12.40
CA ASP A 93 6.62 4.73 -13.41
C ASP A 93 7.53 5.86 -13.87
N GLU A 94 7.06 7.12 -13.83
CA GLU A 94 7.85 8.29 -14.19
C GLU A 94 8.94 8.61 -13.16
N ARG A 95 8.78 8.14 -11.93
CA ARG A 95 9.72 8.34 -10.82
C ARG A 95 10.68 7.17 -10.63
N GLY A 96 10.30 5.98 -11.08
CA GLY A 96 11.20 4.83 -11.25
C GLY A 96 12.07 4.52 -10.02
N PRO A 97 13.41 4.52 -10.12
CA PRO A 97 14.32 4.10 -9.04
C PRO A 97 14.19 4.90 -7.73
N ASP A 98 13.85 6.19 -7.80
CA ASP A 98 13.76 7.04 -6.61
C ASP A 98 12.53 6.69 -5.76
N ALA A 99 11.41 6.37 -6.42
CA ALA A 99 10.20 5.88 -5.76
C ALA A 99 10.45 4.53 -5.08
N VAL A 100 11.19 3.64 -5.74
CA VAL A 100 11.60 2.33 -5.17
C VAL A 100 12.50 2.53 -3.95
N ALA A 101 13.52 3.38 -4.04
CA ALA A 101 14.43 3.65 -2.92
C ALA A 101 13.69 4.26 -1.72
N ALA A 102 12.79 5.21 -1.97
CA ALA A 102 11.97 5.83 -0.92
C ALA A 102 11.03 4.82 -0.24
N LEU A 103 10.42 3.92 -1.01
CA LEU A 103 9.55 2.88 -0.46
C LEU A 103 10.34 1.84 0.34
N ALA A 104 11.48 1.39 -0.18
CA ALA A 104 12.37 0.43 0.49
C ALA A 104 12.88 0.98 1.83
N ALA A 105 13.28 2.25 1.87
CA ALA A 105 13.67 2.92 3.12
C ALA A 105 12.55 2.90 4.17
N GLY A 106 11.30 3.03 3.74
CA GLY A 106 10.15 2.99 4.66
C GLY A 106 9.72 1.63 5.15
N LEU A 107 10.08 0.58 4.43
CA LEU A 107 9.88 -0.80 4.89
C LEU A 107 10.96 -1.24 5.88
N ALA A 108 12.12 -0.57 5.88
CA ALA A 108 13.27 -0.88 6.73
C ALA A 108 13.30 -0.08 8.06
N ALA A 109 12.45 0.94 8.20
CA ALA A 109 12.35 1.80 9.38
C ALA A 109 11.48 1.18 10.48
#